data_AF-A0A2T6FG18-F1
#
_entry.id   AF-A0A2T6FG18-F1
#
_cell.length_a   1.000
_cell.length_b   1.000
_cell.length_c   1.000
_cell.angle_alpha   90.00
_cell.angle_beta   90.00
_cell.angle_gamma   90.00
#
_symmetry.space_group_name_H-M   'P 1'
#
loop_
_entity.id
_entity.type
_entity.pdbx_description
1 polymer ?
#
loop_
_entity_poly.entity_id
_entity_poly.type
_entity_poly.pdbx_seq_one_letter_code
_entity_poly.pdbx_strand_id
1 'polypeptide(L)'
;MGIKLKNLISKRFQELEDQIQTVLQTKRISSPDSPFGSQEYYDSDTILGWAVKVKNLLVKVAGENSEHYKSFLQSEKSSSFSNVSKFNEYKAIFLAAKEDYEGGYLSSYKSIVQAEVFDSELEQAIELLNNGYYVAAAVIAGTVMETAIRELCLKNEVTPGKLERMNADLAKENIYNINVQKQVTALAATRNSAAHGKTTEFNHSDVKQMIDTIQLLLTTHLSVNV
;
A
#
# COMPACT_ATOMS: atom_id res chain seq x y z
N MET A 1 -11.68 -3.31 -7.61
CA MET A 1 -10.25 -3.34 -8.02
C MET A 1 -9.34 -3.87 -6.90
N GLY A 2 -9.61 -3.54 -5.63
CA GLY A 2 -8.86 -4.05 -4.46
C GLY A 2 -8.75 -5.57 -4.36
N ILE A 3 -9.82 -6.33 -4.64
CA ILE A 3 -9.79 -7.82 -4.63
C ILE A 3 -8.73 -8.39 -5.60
N LYS A 4 -8.57 -7.78 -6.78
CA LYS A 4 -7.61 -8.27 -7.79
C LYS A 4 -6.16 -8.02 -7.37
N LEU A 5 -5.90 -6.91 -6.68
CA LEU A 5 -4.57 -6.58 -6.15
C LEU A 5 -4.22 -7.45 -4.94
N LYS A 6 -5.15 -7.65 -4.01
CA LYS A 6 -5.01 -8.59 -2.88
C LYS A 6 -4.67 -10.00 -3.35
N ASN A 7 -5.39 -10.47 -4.38
CA ASN A 7 -5.13 -11.79 -4.98
C ASN A 7 -3.74 -11.88 -5.62
N LEU A 8 -3.21 -10.79 -6.19
CA LEU A 8 -1.88 -10.78 -6.80
C LEU A 8 -0.76 -10.83 -5.75
N ILE A 9 -0.90 -10.09 -4.65
CA ILE A 9 0.08 -10.08 -3.55
C ILE A 9 0.04 -11.41 -2.80
N SER A 10 -1.15 -11.94 -2.50
CA SER A 10 -1.32 -13.28 -1.90
C SER A 10 -0.66 -14.37 -2.76
N LYS A 11 -0.90 -14.33 -4.08
CA LYS A 11 -0.22 -15.23 -5.03
C LYS A 11 1.30 -15.07 -4.95
N ARG A 12 1.81 -13.84 -4.85
CA ARG A 12 3.25 -13.58 -4.77
C ARG A 12 3.88 -14.12 -3.48
N PHE A 13 3.20 -14.01 -2.34
CA PHE A 13 3.62 -14.68 -1.11
C PHE A 13 3.69 -16.19 -1.31
N GLN A 14 2.67 -16.82 -1.90
CA GLN A 14 2.70 -18.26 -2.18
C GLN A 14 3.86 -18.66 -3.09
N GLU A 15 4.08 -17.95 -4.20
CA GLU A 15 5.19 -18.23 -5.13
C GLU A 15 6.57 -18.16 -4.45
N LEU A 16 6.75 -17.24 -3.50
CA LEU A 16 8.01 -17.10 -2.75
C LEU A 16 8.14 -18.12 -1.64
N GLU A 17 7.04 -18.54 -1.02
CA GLU A 17 7.01 -19.65 -0.08
C GLU A 17 7.37 -20.97 -0.77
N ASP A 18 6.82 -21.22 -1.96
CA ASP A 18 7.14 -22.42 -2.75
C ASP A 18 8.63 -22.44 -3.13
N GLN A 19 9.22 -21.28 -3.46
CA GLN A 19 10.66 -21.13 -3.74
C GLN A 19 11.56 -21.47 -2.55
N ILE A 20 11.05 -21.50 -1.31
CA ILE A 20 11.82 -22.00 -0.16
C ILE A 20 12.22 -23.46 -0.42
N GLN A 21 11.33 -24.27 -0.99
CA GLN A 21 11.65 -25.66 -1.33
C GLN A 21 12.75 -25.75 -2.40
N THR A 22 12.73 -24.84 -3.38
CA THR A 22 13.82 -24.75 -4.37
C THR A 22 15.17 -24.50 -3.71
N VAL A 23 15.25 -23.59 -2.73
CA VAL A 23 16.50 -23.35 -1.98
C VAL A 23 16.90 -24.59 -1.18
N LEU A 24 15.95 -25.21 -0.45
CA LEU A 24 16.23 -26.39 0.38
C LEU A 24 16.76 -27.58 -0.44
N GLN A 25 16.30 -27.74 -1.69
CA GLN A 25 16.78 -28.78 -2.59
C GLN A 25 18.24 -28.58 -3.05
N THR A 26 18.82 -27.39 -2.88
CA THR A 26 20.22 -27.11 -3.21
C THR A 26 21.20 -27.49 -2.10
N LYS A 27 20.73 -28.15 -1.04
CA LYS A 27 21.56 -28.56 0.11
C LYS A 27 22.76 -29.39 -0.32
N ARG A 28 23.95 -28.98 0.13
CA ARG A 28 25.23 -29.67 -0.05
C ARG A 28 25.99 -29.73 1.27
N ILE A 29 26.93 -30.65 1.36
CA ILE A 29 27.82 -30.83 2.52
C ILE A 29 29.25 -30.62 2.03
N SER A 30 30.02 -29.77 2.71
CA SER A 30 31.44 -29.56 2.41
C SER A 30 32.28 -30.78 2.78
N SER A 31 33.45 -30.92 2.16
CA SER A 31 34.32 -32.09 2.37
C SER A 31 34.66 -32.28 3.85
N PRO A 32 34.74 -33.54 4.35
CA PRO A 32 35.20 -33.84 5.70
C PRO A 32 36.59 -33.28 6.03
N ASP A 33 37.43 -33.07 5.00
CA ASP A 33 38.80 -32.54 5.13
C ASP A 33 38.87 -31.01 5.35
N SER A 34 37.72 -30.34 5.48
CA SER A 34 37.64 -28.92 5.81
C SER A 34 38.23 -28.64 7.21
N PRO A 35 39.02 -27.57 7.39
CA PRO A 35 39.56 -27.15 8.70
C PRO A 35 38.48 -26.92 9.77
N PHE A 36 37.22 -26.70 9.34
CA PHE A 36 36.07 -26.43 10.19
C PHE A 36 35.07 -27.59 10.25
N GLY A 37 35.48 -28.79 9.80
CA GLY A 37 34.60 -29.95 9.65
C GLY A 37 33.63 -29.82 8.48
N SER A 38 32.82 -30.86 8.28
CA SER A 38 31.75 -30.87 7.29
C SER A 38 30.67 -29.85 7.66
N GLN A 39 30.40 -28.91 6.76
CA GLN A 39 29.38 -27.88 6.92
C GLN A 39 28.30 -28.03 5.85
N GLU A 40 27.05 -27.90 6.28
CA GLU A 40 25.93 -27.81 5.37
C GLU A 40 25.87 -26.42 4.76
N TYR A 41 25.57 -26.36 3.46
CA TYR A 41 25.35 -25.10 2.76
C TYR A 41 24.29 -25.26 1.66
N TYR A 42 23.62 -24.16 1.34
CA TYR A 42 22.74 -24.06 0.17
C TYR A 42 23.46 -23.33 -0.98
N ASP A 43 22.89 -23.37 -2.18
CA ASP A 43 23.38 -22.58 -3.31
C ASP A 43 23.18 -21.08 -3.05
N SER A 44 24.29 -20.33 -3.04
CA SER A 44 24.29 -18.90 -2.68
C SER A 44 23.52 -18.02 -3.66
N ASP A 45 23.58 -18.33 -4.97
CA ASP A 45 22.89 -17.56 -6.00
C ASP A 45 21.37 -17.75 -5.90
N THR A 46 20.94 -18.98 -5.60
CA THR A 46 19.53 -19.29 -5.36
C THR A 46 19.00 -18.57 -4.11
N ILE A 47 19.78 -18.52 -3.01
CA ILE A 47 19.44 -17.72 -1.83
C ILE A 47 19.32 -16.24 -2.19
N LEU A 48 20.32 -15.67 -2.88
CA LEU A 48 20.35 -14.26 -3.23
C LEU A 48 19.17 -13.88 -4.12
N GLY A 49 18.89 -14.67 -5.16
CA GLY A 49 17.77 -14.44 -6.07
C GLY A 49 16.41 -14.48 -5.35
N TRP A 50 16.25 -15.36 -4.37
CA TRP A 50 15.05 -15.40 -3.52
C TRP A 50 14.99 -14.20 -2.56
N ALA A 51 16.08 -13.88 -1.88
CA ALA A 51 16.20 -12.77 -0.93
C ALA A 51 15.85 -11.42 -1.58
N VAL A 52 16.35 -11.15 -2.79
CA VAL A 52 16.03 -9.92 -3.53
C VAL A 52 14.54 -9.81 -3.84
N LYS A 53 13.89 -10.92 -4.20
CA LYS A 53 12.44 -10.95 -4.47
C LYS A 53 11.62 -10.73 -3.21
N VAL A 54 12.03 -11.31 -2.08
CA VAL A 54 11.42 -11.09 -0.76
C VAL A 54 11.54 -9.62 -0.37
N LYS A 55 12.75 -9.06 -0.45
CA LYS A 55 13.00 -7.65 -0.16
C LYS A 55 12.10 -6.72 -0.99
N ASN A 56 11.98 -6.96 -2.30
CA ASN A 56 11.08 -6.19 -3.17
C ASN A 56 9.61 -6.32 -2.75
N LEU A 57 9.18 -7.51 -2.32
CA LEU A 57 7.83 -7.72 -1.81
C LEU A 57 7.60 -6.91 -0.54
N LEU A 58 8.50 -7.01 0.45
CA LEU A 58 8.41 -6.30 1.73
C LEU A 58 8.26 -4.78 1.56
N VAL A 59 9.04 -4.17 0.66
CA VAL A 59 8.90 -2.74 0.33
C VAL A 59 7.51 -2.43 -0.21
N LYS A 60 6.95 -3.28 -1.07
CA LYS A 60 5.62 -3.06 -1.67
C LYS A 60 4.48 -3.25 -0.68
N VAL A 61 4.58 -4.21 0.24
CA VAL A 61 3.46 -4.60 1.11
C VAL A 61 3.46 -3.87 2.45
N ALA A 62 4.64 -3.65 3.02
CA ALA A 62 4.82 -3.08 4.35
C ALA A 62 5.54 -1.71 4.33
N GLY A 63 6.23 -1.38 3.24
CA GLY A 63 7.01 -0.14 3.11
C GLY A 63 8.41 -0.23 3.74
N GLU A 64 9.27 0.71 3.36
CA GLU A 64 10.68 0.74 3.79
C GLU A 64 10.86 1.06 5.28
N ASN A 65 9.84 1.61 5.92
CA ASN A 65 9.87 1.92 7.35
C ASN A 65 9.30 0.79 8.23
N SER A 66 8.85 -0.32 7.63
CA SER A 66 8.29 -1.46 8.38
C SER A 66 9.36 -2.22 9.18
N GLU A 67 8.93 -2.83 10.28
CA GLU A 67 9.80 -3.68 11.09
C GLU A 67 10.28 -4.89 10.29
N HIS A 68 9.44 -5.51 9.47
CA HIS A 68 9.87 -6.61 8.58
C HIS A 68 11.01 -6.19 7.63
N TYR A 69 10.90 -5.02 6.98
CA TYR A 69 11.94 -4.56 6.06
C TYR A 69 13.23 -4.19 6.80
N LYS A 70 13.12 -3.49 7.94
CA LYS A 70 14.28 -3.15 8.78
C LYS A 70 14.99 -4.40 9.30
N SER A 71 14.25 -5.38 9.81
CA SER A 71 14.81 -6.67 10.25
C SER A 71 15.48 -7.40 9.10
N PHE A 72 14.90 -7.36 7.89
CA PHE A 72 15.51 -7.96 6.70
C PHE A 72 16.85 -7.30 6.35
N LEU A 73 16.90 -5.96 6.33
CA LEU A 73 18.15 -5.21 6.09
C LEU A 73 19.20 -5.46 7.18
N GLN A 74 18.78 -5.58 8.43
CA GLN A 74 19.67 -5.90 9.54
C GLN A 74 20.23 -7.32 9.39
N SER A 75 19.37 -8.27 9.03
CA SER A 75 19.81 -9.63 8.70
C SER A 75 20.79 -9.59 7.54
N GLU A 76 20.58 -8.85 6.44
CA GLU A 76 21.55 -8.73 5.34
C GLU A 76 22.95 -8.30 5.82
N LYS A 77 23.02 -7.32 6.73
CA LYS A 77 24.27 -6.78 7.28
C LYS A 77 24.93 -7.66 8.34
N SER A 78 24.21 -8.62 8.93
CA SER A 78 24.76 -9.49 9.97
C SER A 78 25.81 -10.45 9.38
N SER A 79 26.91 -10.65 10.11
CA SER A 79 27.86 -11.72 9.82
C SER A 79 27.28 -13.04 10.33
N SER A 80 26.37 -13.66 9.57
CA SER A 80 25.83 -14.97 9.94
C SER A 80 26.93 -16.04 9.88
N PHE A 81 26.90 -16.98 10.82
CA PHE A 81 27.88 -18.06 10.94
C PHE A 81 27.94 -18.98 9.72
N SER A 82 26.85 -19.11 8.97
CA SER A 82 26.77 -19.88 7.73
C SER A 82 25.68 -19.32 6.81
N ASN A 83 25.72 -19.69 5.52
CA ASN A 83 24.66 -19.31 4.58
C ASN A 83 23.31 -20.01 4.89
N VAL A 84 23.34 -21.16 5.58
CA VAL A 84 22.15 -21.84 6.09
C VAL A 84 21.46 -20.99 7.15
N SER A 85 22.23 -20.50 8.14
CA SER A 85 21.70 -19.60 9.16
C SER A 85 21.15 -18.32 8.55
N LYS A 86 21.87 -17.74 7.58
CA LYS A 86 21.42 -16.56 6.83
C LYS A 86 20.09 -16.79 6.12
N PHE A 87 19.95 -17.92 5.41
CA PHE A 87 18.72 -18.27 4.74
C PHE A 87 17.56 -18.47 5.73
N ASN A 88 17.82 -19.10 6.87
CA ASN A 88 16.81 -19.28 7.92
C ASN A 88 16.34 -17.95 8.52
N GLU A 89 17.23 -16.98 8.71
CA GLU A 89 16.86 -15.63 9.14
C GLU A 89 15.92 -14.96 8.12
N TYR A 90 16.30 -14.95 6.84
CA TYR A 90 15.46 -14.40 5.77
C TYR A 90 14.10 -15.11 5.67
N LYS A 91 14.08 -16.44 5.81
CA LYS A 91 12.86 -17.26 5.83
C LYS A 91 11.95 -16.89 6.99
N ALA A 92 12.49 -16.75 8.20
CA ALA A 92 11.69 -16.39 9.37
C ALA A 92 11.03 -15.01 9.20
N ILE A 93 11.79 -14.01 8.71
CA ILE A 93 11.28 -12.67 8.45
C ILE A 93 10.20 -12.68 7.36
N PHE A 94 10.41 -13.43 6.29
CA PHE A 94 9.43 -13.60 5.22
C PHE A 94 8.12 -14.23 5.71
N LEU A 95 8.20 -15.31 6.50
CA LEU A 95 7.01 -15.99 7.01
C LEU A 95 6.23 -15.12 8.00
N ALA A 96 6.92 -14.37 8.86
CA ALA A 96 6.27 -13.39 9.75
C ALA A 96 5.54 -12.30 8.95
N ALA A 97 6.16 -11.77 7.90
CA ALA A 97 5.52 -10.77 7.04
C ALA A 97 4.33 -11.35 6.25
N LYS A 98 4.36 -12.65 5.90
CA LYS A 98 3.23 -13.34 5.26
C LYS A 98 2.06 -13.48 6.24
N GLU A 99 2.33 -13.93 7.46
CA GLU A 99 1.32 -14.06 8.52
C GLU A 99 0.66 -12.70 8.81
N ASP A 100 1.46 -11.64 8.97
CA ASP A 100 0.94 -10.29 9.18
C ASP A 100 0.18 -9.75 7.97
N TYR A 101 0.56 -10.14 6.75
CA TYR A 101 -0.20 -9.77 5.55
C TYR A 101 -1.56 -10.47 5.51
N GLU A 102 -1.58 -11.79 5.73
CA GLU A 102 -2.80 -12.59 5.69
C GLU A 102 -3.77 -12.24 6.84
N GLY A 103 -3.22 -11.80 7.98
CA GLY A 103 -3.97 -11.28 9.12
C GLY A 103 -4.38 -9.80 9.03
N GLY A 104 -3.92 -9.05 8.02
CA GLY A 104 -4.23 -7.62 7.85
C GLY A 104 -3.44 -6.66 8.75
N TYR A 105 -2.35 -7.11 9.37
CA TYR A 105 -1.52 -6.37 10.33
C TYR A 105 -0.40 -5.53 9.68
N LEU A 106 -0.16 -5.67 8.37
CA LEU A 106 0.88 -4.87 7.67
C LEU A 106 0.52 -3.40 7.50
N SER A 107 -0.74 -3.03 7.70
CA SER A 107 -1.19 -1.64 7.62
C SER A 107 -1.22 -1.00 9.01
N SER A 108 -0.83 0.28 9.08
CA SER A 108 -0.91 0.99 10.36
C SER A 108 -2.36 1.05 10.85
N TYR A 109 -2.59 0.92 12.16
CA TYR A 109 -3.91 1.12 12.77
C TYR A 109 -4.55 2.45 12.34
N LYS A 110 -3.75 3.51 12.19
CA LYS A 110 -4.20 4.81 11.68
C LYS A 110 -4.82 4.68 10.28
N SER A 111 -4.15 3.97 9.38
CA SER A 111 -4.61 3.79 7.99
C SER A 111 -5.89 2.98 7.90
N ILE A 112 -6.04 1.94 8.73
CA ILE A 112 -7.25 1.12 8.80
C ILE A 112 -8.43 1.95 9.29
N VAL A 113 -8.28 2.63 10.43
CA VAL A 113 -9.33 3.50 10.99
C VAL A 113 -9.72 4.61 10.01
N GLN A 114 -8.75 5.20 9.32
CA GLN A 114 -9.03 6.23 8.33
C GLN A 114 -9.84 5.70 7.13
N ALA A 115 -9.56 4.48 6.67
CA ALA A 115 -10.32 3.86 5.59
C ALA A 115 -11.77 3.58 6.02
N GLU A 116 -11.98 3.05 7.24
CA GLU A 116 -13.32 2.83 7.79
C GLU A 116 -14.12 4.14 7.93
N VAL A 117 -13.47 5.22 8.38
CA VAL A 117 -14.10 6.55 8.45
C VAL A 117 -14.49 7.05 7.05
N PHE A 118 -13.60 6.93 6.06
CA PHE A 118 -13.92 7.33 4.68
C PHE A 118 -15.07 6.53 4.08
N ASP A 119 -15.11 5.22 4.30
CA ASP A 119 -16.20 4.37 3.80
C ASP A 119 -17.53 4.78 4.46
N SER A 120 -17.54 4.99 5.78
CA SER A 120 -18.73 5.46 6.51
C SER A 120 -19.22 6.84 6.03
N GLU A 121 -18.31 7.78 5.78
CA GLU A 121 -18.65 9.12 5.27
C GLU A 121 -19.17 9.07 3.83
N LEU A 122 -18.60 8.22 2.97
CA LEU A 122 -19.08 8.05 1.60
C LEU A 122 -20.44 7.34 1.56
N GLU A 123 -20.69 6.36 2.44
CA GLU A 123 -22.01 5.76 2.59
C GLU A 123 -23.07 6.81 3.00
N GLN A 124 -22.74 7.70 3.94
CA GLN A 124 -23.61 8.83 4.30
C GLN A 124 -23.85 9.78 3.11
N ALA A 125 -22.81 10.08 2.32
CA ALA A 125 -22.95 10.91 1.13
C ALA A 125 -23.87 10.24 0.09
N ILE A 126 -23.76 8.92 -0.10
CA ILE A 126 -24.63 8.14 -0.99
C ILE A 126 -26.08 8.18 -0.50
N GLU A 127 -26.33 7.98 0.78
CA GLU A 127 -27.68 8.00 1.34
C GLU A 127 -28.33 9.39 1.17
N LEU A 128 -27.58 10.47 1.45
CA LEU A 128 -28.06 11.83 1.21
C LEU A 128 -28.37 12.07 -0.27
N LEU A 129 -27.51 11.60 -1.17
CA LEU A 129 -27.71 11.73 -2.61
C LEU A 129 -28.98 11.00 -3.07
N ASN A 130 -29.22 9.79 -2.57
CA ASN A 130 -30.40 8.98 -2.88
C ASN A 130 -31.70 9.63 -2.39
N ASN A 131 -31.65 10.37 -1.28
CA ASN A 131 -32.77 11.13 -0.74
C ASN A 131 -32.91 12.54 -1.34
N GLY A 132 -32.12 12.88 -2.38
CA GLY A 132 -32.21 14.16 -3.09
C GLY A 132 -31.40 15.31 -2.47
N TYR A 133 -30.67 15.07 -1.38
CA TYR A 133 -29.83 16.06 -0.70
C TYR A 133 -28.43 16.16 -1.32
N TYR A 134 -28.37 16.38 -2.64
CA TYR A 134 -27.10 16.34 -3.40
C TYR A 134 -26.07 17.40 -2.99
N VAL A 135 -26.51 18.57 -2.49
CA VAL A 135 -25.61 19.59 -1.94
C VAL A 135 -24.88 19.08 -0.69
N ALA A 136 -25.62 18.47 0.23
CA ALA A 136 -25.04 17.91 1.46
C ALA A 136 -24.12 16.72 1.14
N ALA A 137 -24.54 15.85 0.22
CA ALA A 137 -23.72 14.75 -0.27
C ALA A 137 -22.38 15.25 -0.86
N ALA A 138 -22.39 16.33 -1.65
CA ALA A 138 -21.18 16.92 -2.23
C ALA A 138 -20.22 17.49 -1.16
N VAL A 139 -20.75 18.08 -0.08
CA VAL A 139 -19.91 18.59 1.02
C VAL A 139 -19.23 17.44 1.77
N ILE A 140 -19.96 16.37 2.09
CA ILE A 140 -19.39 15.20 2.77
C ILE A 140 -18.34 14.51 1.90
N ALA A 141 -18.70 14.16 0.65
CA ALA A 141 -17.77 13.54 -0.29
C ALA A 141 -16.53 14.44 -0.53
N GLY A 142 -16.73 15.75 -0.61
CA GLY A 142 -15.63 16.71 -0.78
C GLY A 142 -14.67 16.74 0.40
N THR A 143 -15.16 16.50 1.61
CA THR A 143 -14.37 16.44 2.84
C THR A 143 -13.53 15.15 2.88
N VAL A 144 -14.11 14.02 2.48
CA VAL A 144 -13.39 12.75 2.28
C VAL A 144 -12.24 12.94 1.30
N MET A 145 -12.50 13.55 0.13
CA MET A 145 -11.48 13.78 -0.89
C MET A 145 -10.32 14.66 -0.39
N GLU A 146 -10.63 15.77 0.29
CA GLU A 146 -9.60 16.67 0.82
C GLU A 146 -8.73 15.97 1.86
N THR A 147 -9.34 15.20 2.75
CA THR A 147 -8.63 14.42 3.78
C THR A 147 -7.77 13.32 3.15
N ALA A 148 -8.30 12.62 2.14
CA ALA A 148 -7.57 11.62 1.37
C ALA A 148 -6.32 12.22 0.70
N ILE A 149 -6.45 13.36 0.03
CA ILE A 149 -5.32 14.06 -0.60
C ILE A 149 -4.29 14.51 0.43
N ARG A 150 -4.74 14.97 1.60
CA ARG A 150 -3.86 15.33 2.71
C ARG A 150 -3.06 14.11 3.22
N GLU A 151 -3.69 12.95 3.37
CA GLU A 151 -3.00 11.72 3.78
C GLU A 151 -2.03 11.23 2.69
N LEU A 152 -2.36 11.40 1.40
CA LEU A 152 -1.41 11.13 0.31
C LEU A 152 -0.18 12.03 0.40
N CYS A 153 -0.36 13.30 0.72
CA CYS A 153 0.77 14.21 0.94
C CYS A 153 1.66 13.70 2.08
N LEU A 154 1.07 13.37 3.24
CA LEU A 154 1.81 12.86 4.40
C LEU A 154 2.57 11.57 4.09
N LYS A 155 1.94 10.62 3.37
CA LYS A 155 2.56 9.34 3.00
C LYS A 155 3.75 9.50 2.06
N ASN A 156 3.78 10.56 1.25
CA ASN A 156 4.81 10.81 0.25
C ASN A 156 5.70 12.00 0.61
N GLU A 157 5.75 12.38 1.89
CA GLU A 157 6.61 13.47 2.41
C GLU A 157 6.38 14.83 1.72
N VAL A 158 5.20 15.04 1.14
CA VAL A 158 4.77 16.32 0.58
C VAL A 158 4.12 17.15 1.68
N THR A 159 4.55 18.41 1.84
CA THR A 159 4.00 19.30 2.87
C THR A 159 2.52 19.60 2.62
N PRO A 160 1.61 19.25 3.56
CA PRO A 160 0.19 19.55 3.40
C PRO A 160 -0.12 21.05 3.37
N GLY A 161 -1.20 21.41 2.67
CA GLY A 161 -1.61 22.81 2.51
C GLY A 161 -3.05 22.95 2.04
N LYS A 162 -3.30 23.93 1.16
CA LYS A 162 -4.56 24.07 0.43
C LYS A 162 -4.72 22.95 -0.58
N LEU A 163 -5.96 22.53 -0.83
CA LEU A 163 -6.28 21.41 -1.72
C LEU A 163 -5.67 21.58 -3.12
N GLU A 164 -5.75 22.76 -3.71
CA GLU A 164 -5.21 23.03 -5.06
C GLU A 164 -3.69 22.86 -5.11
N ARG A 165 -3.00 23.33 -4.06
CA ARG A 165 -1.55 23.17 -3.93
C ARG A 165 -1.18 21.71 -3.73
N MET A 166 -1.85 21.02 -2.79
CA MET A 166 -1.59 19.60 -2.53
C MET A 166 -1.79 18.77 -3.81
N ASN A 167 -2.85 19.05 -4.57
CA ASN A 167 -3.12 18.37 -5.84
C ASN A 167 -1.98 18.58 -6.86
N ALA A 168 -1.49 19.81 -6.99
CA ALA A 168 -0.38 20.13 -7.89
C ALA A 168 0.94 19.49 -7.44
N ASP A 169 1.25 19.54 -6.14
CA ASP A 169 2.48 19.00 -5.58
C ASP A 169 2.51 17.45 -5.75
N LEU A 170 1.39 16.74 -5.50
CA LEU A 170 1.30 15.29 -5.72
C LEU A 170 1.50 14.89 -7.20
N ALA A 171 0.96 15.67 -8.13
CA ALA A 171 1.16 15.42 -9.56
C ALA A 171 2.62 15.68 -9.98
N LYS A 172 3.26 16.71 -9.41
CA LYS A 172 4.66 17.03 -9.65
C LYS A 172 5.61 15.94 -9.16
N GLU A 173 5.31 15.32 -8.02
CA GLU A 173 6.04 14.18 -7.47
C GLU A 173 5.67 12.84 -8.16
N ASN A 174 4.88 12.88 -9.25
CA ASN A 174 4.44 11.70 -10.02
C ASN A 174 3.63 10.67 -9.19
N ILE A 175 3.01 11.09 -8.09
CA ILE A 175 2.12 10.20 -7.29
C ILE A 175 0.88 9.82 -8.10
N TYR A 176 0.39 10.75 -8.92
CA TYR A 176 -0.56 10.47 -9.99
C TYR A 176 -0.31 11.35 -11.21
N ASN A 177 -0.88 10.95 -12.34
CA ASN A 177 -0.69 11.64 -13.61
C ASN A 177 -1.55 12.91 -13.74
N ILE A 178 -1.29 13.68 -14.82
CA ILE A 178 -2.00 14.92 -15.15
C ILE A 178 -3.53 14.76 -15.29
N ASN A 179 -4.01 13.58 -15.70
CA ASN A 179 -5.44 13.35 -15.88
C ASN A 179 -6.13 13.26 -14.51
N VAL A 180 -5.52 12.56 -13.54
CA VAL A 180 -6.01 12.51 -12.16
C VAL A 180 -5.97 13.90 -11.53
N GLN A 181 -4.91 14.68 -11.77
CA GLN A 181 -4.83 16.06 -11.29
C GLN A 181 -6.02 16.90 -11.77
N LYS A 182 -6.37 16.82 -13.06
CA LYS A 182 -7.51 17.54 -13.65
C LYS A 182 -8.85 17.06 -13.08
N GLN A 183 -9.01 15.76 -12.84
CA GLN A 183 -10.20 15.21 -12.19
C GLN A 183 -10.36 15.78 -10.78
N VAL A 184 -9.32 15.71 -9.95
CA VAL A 184 -9.32 16.28 -8.59
C VAL A 184 -9.66 17.77 -8.61
N THR A 185 -9.13 18.54 -9.56
CA THR A 185 -9.46 19.97 -9.70
C THR A 185 -10.95 20.20 -9.99
N ALA A 186 -11.57 19.37 -10.85
CA ALA A 186 -12.99 19.46 -11.11
C ALA A 186 -13.82 19.12 -9.86
N LEU A 187 -13.46 18.07 -9.13
CA LEU A 187 -14.12 17.70 -7.87
C LEU A 187 -13.97 18.79 -6.79
N ALA A 188 -12.80 19.44 -6.71
CA ALA A 188 -12.57 20.55 -5.81
C ALA A 188 -13.48 21.75 -6.13
N ALA A 189 -13.73 22.01 -7.41
CA ALA A 189 -14.68 23.02 -7.84
C ALA A 189 -16.12 22.69 -7.38
N THR A 190 -16.59 21.47 -7.61
CA THR A 190 -17.92 21.00 -7.15
C THR A 190 -18.06 21.12 -5.63
N ARG A 191 -17.05 20.68 -4.87
CA ARG A 191 -17.00 20.81 -3.41
C ARG A 191 -17.10 22.27 -2.96
N ASN A 192 -16.37 23.17 -3.62
CA ASN A 192 -16.39 24.60 -3.30
C ASN A 192 -17.76 25.23 -3.63
N SER A 193 -18.35 24.91 -4.78
CA SER A 193 -19.69 25.36 -5.13
C SER A 193 -20.74 24.88 -4.12
N ALA A 194 -20.67 23.62 -3.68
CA ALA A 194 -21.57 23.07 -2.67
C ALA A 194 -21.40 23.75 -1.30
N ALA A 195 -20.17 23.91 -0.83
CA ALA A 195 -19.87 24.56 0.45
C ALA A 195 -20.30 26.04 0.50
N HIS A 196 -20.39 26.70 -0.66
CA HIS A 196 -20.85 28.08 -0.80
C HIS A 196 -22.30 28.20 -1.30
N GLY A 197 -23.06 27.10 -1.39
CA GLY A 197 -24.48 27.12 -1.75
C GLY A 197 -24.78 27.47 -3.21
N LYS A 198 -23.81 27.33 -4.11
CA LYS A 198 -23.94 27.67 -5.54
C LYS A 198 -24.58 26.52 -6.34
N THR A 199 -25.84 26.22 -6.05
CA THR A 199 -26.55 25.02 -6.53
C THR A 199 -26.83 24.98 -8.04
N THR A 200 -26.57 26.07 -8.77
CA THR A 200 -26.70 26.15 -10.23
C THR A 200 -25.42 25.73 -10.97
N GLU A 201 -24.30 25.60 -10.26
CA GLU A 201 -22.99 25.26 -10.87
C GLU A 201 -22.75 23.74 -10.95
N PHE A 202 -23.62 22.93 -10.33
CA PHE A 202 -23.53 21.48 -10.31
C PHE A 202 -24.91 20.85 -10.06
N ASN A 203 -25.07 19.59 -10.44
CA ASN A 203 -26.31 18.84 -10.30
C ASN A 203 -26.10 17.47 -9.64
N HIS A 204 -27.19 16.73 -9.44
CA HIS A 204 -27.19 15.40 -8.83
C HIS A 204 -26.22 14.40 -9.51
N SER A 205 -26.18 14.39 -10.85
CA SER A 205 -25.30 13.52 -11.62
C SER A 205 -23.83 13.85 -11.41
N ASP A 206 -23.48 15.14 -11.27
CA ASP A 206 -22.11 15.57 -10.99
C ASP A 206 -21.65 15.05 -9.62
N VAL A 207 -22.54 15.08 -8.62
CA VAL A 207 -22.27 14.58 -7.26
C VAL A 207 -22.14 13.06 -7.26
N LYS A 208 -22.98 12.36 -8.02
CA LYS A 208 -22.84 10.91 -8.20
C LYS A 208 -21.45 10.57 -8.77
N GLN A 209 -21.06 11.24 -9.85
CA GLN A 209 -19.75 11.04 -10.47
C GLN A 209 -18.60 11.40 -9.52
N MET A 210 -18.78 12.44 -8.70
CA MET A 210 -17.82 12.82 -7.66
C MET A 210 -17.59 11.69 -6.66
N ILE A 211 -18.65 11.09 -6.11
CA ILE A 211 -18.54 9.95 -5.18
C ILE A 211 -17.83 8.77 -5.85
N ASP A 212 -18.26 8.39 -7.06
CA ASP A 212 -17.67 7.27 -7.82
C ASP A 212 -16.17 7.50 -8.07
N THR A 213 -15.78 8.75 -8.39
CA THR A 213 -14.38 9.12 -8.65
C THR A 213 -13.54 9.13 -7.37
N ILE A 214 -14.10 9.57 -6.25
CA ILE A 214 -13.41 9.55 -4.95
C ILE A 214 -13.16 8.11 -4.50
N GLN A 215 -14.14 7.22 -4.62
CA GLN A 215 -13.95 5.79 -4.32
C GLN A 215 -12.82 5.18 -5.16
N LEU A 216 -12.74 5.54 -6.45
CA LEU A 216 -11.66 5.12 -7.32
C LEU A 216 -10.30 5.68 -6.86
N LEU A 217 -10.24 6.96 -6.47
CA LEU A 217 -9.03 7.60 -5.95
C LEU A 217 -8.51 6.89 -4.68
N LEU A 218 -9.41 6.65 -3.72
CA LEU A 218 -9.11 5.93 -2.48
C LEU A 218 -8.55 4.53 -2.77
N THR A 219 -9.23 3.78 -3.64
CA THR A 219 -8.79 2.43 -4.03
C THR A 219 -7.44 2.45 -4.77
N THR A 220 -7.16 3.48 -5.56
CA THR A 220 -5.95 3.50 -6.39
C THR A 220 -4.72 3.96 -5.61
N HIS A 221 -4.88 4.92 -4.71
CA HIS A 221 -3.75 5.63 -4.09
C HIS A 221 -3.64 5.43 -2.57
N LEU A 222 -4.73 5.09 -1.89
CA LEU A 222 -4.79 4.95 -0.43
C LEU A 222 -5.14 3.55 0.05
N SER A 223 -5.34 2.59 -0.85
CA SER A 223 -5.64 1.20 -0.46
C SER A 223 -4.67 0.71 0.62
N VAL A 224 -5.28 0.41 1.76
CA VAL A 224 -4.74 -0.41 2.83
C VAL A 224 -4.59 -1.81 2.23
N ASN A 225 -3.41 -2.41 2.35
CA ASN A 225 -3.26 -3.83 2.07
C ASN A 225 -3.98 -4.57 3.20
N VAL A 226 -5.29 -4.77 3.07
CA VAL A 226 -6.11 -5.64 3.92
C VAL A 226 -6.10 -7.04 3.36
#